data_AF-A0A1D9G1W2-F1
#
_entry.id   AF-A0A1D9G1W2-F1
#
_cell.length_a   1.000
_cell.length_b   1.000
_cell.length_c   1.000
_cell.angle_alpha   90.00
_cell.angle_beta   90.00
_cell.angle_gamma   90.00
#
_symmetry.space_group_name_H-M   'P 1'
#
loop_
_entity.id
_entity.type
_entity.pdbx_description
1 polymer ?
#
loop_
_entity_poly.entity_id
_entity_poly.type
_entity_poly.pdbx_seq_one_letter_code
_entity_poly.pdbx_strand_id
1 'polypeptide(L)'
;MALEVRTREAFPQDYLDTNNNLGLAYQDAQNFTEAYQAFDAAIDTVESLRDEILSGSGEEDYKTKLAERYNRSYRGMVETCLDLTNITEAIDYVERSKTRNLVEEILSRDLKTIFTADVVTQLEQYRDEIAIGQYQIQHSKTDNPTALAQRLQELRQQRNDLQDHYLPIGYSFNFEQFQKKLDHHTAMVEFYITWNKLLTFIFTAQSQQPIVWQSQPQDLDKFVNWKNDYLKAYKTEKSDWQNELSNRLHELADILSINDIIQQIP
;
A
#
# COMPACT_ATOMS: atom_id res chain seq x y z
N MET A 1 9.85 -18.94 31.39
CA MET A 1 9.10 -18.58 30.18
C MET A 1 9.39 -17.12 29.91
N ALA A 2 10.38 -16.86 29.04
CA ALA A 2 10.70 -15.50 28.60
C ALA A 2 9.75 -15.16 27.45
N LEU A 3 9.23 -13.94 27.43
CA LEU A 3 8.43 -13.41 26.32
C LEU A 3 9.27 -13.54 25.03
N GLU A 4 8.82 -14.30 24.04
CA GLU A 4 9.47 -14.28 22.73
C GLU A 4 9.27 -12.87 22.16
N VAL A 5 10.36 -12.10 22.09
CA VAL A 5 10.36 -10.80 21.45
C VAL A 5 10.19 -11.07 19.96
N ARG A 6 8.98 -10.86 19.46
CA ARG A 6 8.67 -10.87 18.02
C ARG A 6 9.35 -9.66 17.40
N THR A 7 10.58 -9.83 16.92
CA THR A 7 11.29 -8.78 16.19
C THR A 7 11.02 -8.90 14.69
N ARG A 8 11.22 -7.79 13.96
CA ARG A 8 11.08 -7.73 12.50
C ARG A 8 11.89 -8.81 11.79
N GLU A 9 13.05 -9.17 12.35
CA GLU A 9 14.00 -10.07 11.70
C GLU A 9 13.69 -11.54 11.96
N ALA A 10 13.28 -11.88 13.19
CA ALA A 10 12.98 -13.26 13.56
C ALA A 10 11.59 -13.68 13.07
N PHE A 11 10.60 -12.81 13.25
CA PHE A 11 9.20 -13.08 12.98
C PHE A 11 8.55 -11.88 12.26
N PRO A 12 8.94 -11.60 11.00
CA PRO A 12 8.51 -10.41 10.28
C PRO A 12 6.98 -10.28 10.18
N GLN A 13 6.26 -11.40 10.03
CA GLN A 13 4.81 -11.40 9.92
C GLN A 13 4.14 -11.06 11.26
N ASP A 14 4.59 -11.68 12.36
CA ASP A 14 4.06 -11.38 13.69
C ASP A 14 4.40 -9.94 14.12
N TYR A 15 5.58 -9.45 13.73
CA TYR A 15 5.99 -8.06 13.96
C TYR A 15 5.08 -7.08 13.23
N LEU A 16 4.77 -7.34 11.96
CA LEU A 16 3.85 -6.56 11.15
C LEU A 16 2.45 -6.53 11.77
N ASP A 17 1.89 -7.70 12.13
CA ASP A 17 0.55 -7.78 12.73
C ASP A 17 0.49 -7.03 14.07
N THR A 18 1.54 -7.17 14.88
CA THR A 18 1.65 -6.47 16.17
C THR A 18 1.65 -4.95 15.96
N ASN A 19 2.46 -4.45 15.03
CA ASN A 19 2.56 -3.03 14.76
C ASN A 19 1.31 -2.46 14.09
N ASN A 20 0.66 -3.21 13.20
CA ASN A 20 -0.64 -2.78 12.64
C ASN A 20 -1.70 -2.64 13.75
N ASN A 21 -1.76 -3.59 14.69
CA ASN A 21 -2.70 -3.51 15.81
C ASN A 21 -2.35 -2.36 16.77
N LEU A 22 -1.07 -2.10 17.02
CA LEU A 22 -0.62 -0.94 17.80
C LEU A 22 -0.99 0.38 17.10
N GLY A 23 -0.78 0.48 15.79
CA GLY A 23 -1.15 1.64 14.99
C GLY A 23 -2.64 1.97 15.13
N LEU A 24 -3.50 0.97 14.95
CA LEU A 24 -4.95 1.13 15.12
C LEU A 24 -5.32 1.52 16.55
N ALA A 25 -4.73 0.87 17.56
CA ALA A 25 -5.01 1.20 18.97
C ALA A 25 -4.57 2.63 19.33
N TYR A 26 -3.44 3.09 18.78
CA TYR A 26 -2.97 4.46 18.97
C TYR A 26 -3.84 5.48 18.21
N GLN A 27 -4.33 5.16 17.01
CA GLN A 27 -5.31 6.00 16.30
C GLN A 27 -6.60 6.14 17.11
N ASP A 28 -7.15 5.03 17.62
CA ASP A 28 -8.36 5.04 18.46
C ASP A 28 -8.15 5.88 19.73
N ALA A 29 -6.93 5.87 20.27
CA ALA A 29 -6.51 6.68 21.41
C ALA A 29 -6.11 8.13 21.04
N GLN A 30 -6.14 8.51 19.76
CA GLN A 30 -5.70 9.80 19.23
C GLN A 30 -4.22 10.13 19.47
N ASN A 31 -3.38 9.12 19.68
CA ASN A 31 -1.93 9.23 19.80
C ASN A 31 -1.28 9.08 18.42
N PHE A 32 -1.44 10.09 17.57
CA PHE A 32 -1.13 9.99 16.15
C PHE A 32 0.37 9.81 15.85
N THR A 33 1.26 10.34 16.68
CA THR A 33 2.71 10.16 16.52
C THR A 33 3.11 8.69 16.71
N GLU A 34 2.60 8.06 17.76
CA GLU A 34 2.85 6.64 18.05
C GLU A 34 2.14 5.74 17.03
N ALA A 35 0.94 6.13 16.58
CA ALA A 35 0.26 5.46 15.47
C ALA A 35 1.10 5.47 14.21
N TYR A 36 1.67 6.63 13.85
CA TYR A 36 2.55 6.79 12.70
C TYR A 36 3.73 5.83 12.81
N GLN A 37 4.45 5.86 13.94
CA GLN A 37 5.63 4.99 14.14
C GLN A 37 5.30 3.50 14.01
N ALA A 38 4.13 3.08 14.52
CA ALA A 38 3.69 1.71 14.43
C ALA A 38 3.31 1.33 12.99
N PHE A 39 2.55 2.17 12.27
CA PHE A 39 2.22 1.89 10.87
C PHE A 39 3.45 1.93 9.97
N ASP A 40 4.38 2.85 10.20
CA ASP A 40 5.65 2.97 9.47
C ASP A 40 6.44 1.67 9.61
N ALA A 41 6.65 1.19 10.84
CA ALA A 41 7.29 -0.08 11.12
C ALA A 41 6.57 -1.27 10.45
N ALA A 42 5.24 -1.27 10.41
CA ALA A 42 4.47 -2.29 9.72
C ALA A 42 4.69 -2.23 8.20
N ILE A 43 4.52 -1.05 7.58
CA ILE A 43 4.68 -0.81 6.14
C ILE A 43 6.09 -1.18 5.68
N ASP A 44 7.12 -0.72 6.39
CA ASP A 44 8.53 -1.04 6.16
C ASP A 44 8.77 -2.55 6.17
N THR A 45 8.16 -3.25 7.12
CA THR A 45 8.26 -4.71 7.20
C THR A 45 7.61 -5.34 5.99
N VAL A 46 6.45 -4.85 5.58
CA VAL A 46 5.76 -5.36 4.40
C VAL A 46 6.61 -5.18 3.15
N GLU A 47 7.09 -3.97 2.89
CA GLU A 47 7.85 -3.60 1.69
C GLU A 47 9.23 -4.27 1.63
N SER A 48 9.82 -4.58 2.79
CA SER A 48 11.05 -5.37 2.84
C SER A 48 10.86 -6.82 2.39
N LEU A 49 9.65 -7.37 2.56
CA LEU A 49 9.35 -8.79 2.29
C LEU A 49 8.79 -9.08 0.88
N ARG A 50 8.74 -8.08 -0.03
CA ARG A 50 8.06 -8.09 -1.35
C ARG A 50 7.96 -9.47 -2.04
N ASP A 51 9.07 -10.19 -2.21
CA ASP A 51 9.09 -11.52 -2.86
C ASP A 51 8.84 -12.74 -1.94
N GLU A 52 9.17 -12.63 -0.66
CA GLU A 52 9.11 -13.76 0.30
C GLU A 52 7.67 -14.15 0.63
N ILE A 53 6.81 -13.13 0.68
CA ILE A 53 5.37 -13.24 0.88
C ILE A 53 4.71 -14.12 -0.19
N LEU A 54 5.22 -14.04 -1.43
CA LEU A 54 4.64 -14.74 -2.59
C LEU A 54 5.18 -16.16 -2.77
N SER A 55 6.37 -16.45 -2.21
CA SER A 55 7.15 -17.66 -2.48
C SER A 55 7.05 -18.72 -1.37
N GLY A 56 6.67 -18.34 -0.15
CA GLY A 56 6.82 -19.19 1.04
C GLY A 56 5.63 -20.07 1.44
N SER A 57 4.41 -19.84 0.94
CA SER A 57 3.22 -20.47 1.54
C SER A 57 2.44 -21.45 0.66
N GLY A 58 2.67 -21.49 -0.66
CA GLY A 58 1.97 -22.43 -1.56
C GLY A 58 0.43 -22.32 -1.59
N GLU A 59 -0.18 -21.44 -0.80
CA GLU A 59 -1.62 -21.27 -0.66
C GLU A 59 -2.05 -19.93 -1.25
N GLU A 60 -2.88 -19.96 -2.29
CA GLU A 60 -3.41 -18.77 -2.97
C GLU A 60 -4.25 -17.89 -2.03
N ASP A 61 -4.97 -18.51 -1.08
CA ASP A 61 -5.75 -17.85 -0.01
C ASP A 61 -4.86 -17.03 0.97
N TYR A 62 -3.59 -17.42 1.10
CA TYR A 62 -2.61 -16.72 1.93
C TYR A 62 -2.20 -15.37 1.31
N LYS A 63 -2.04 -15.33 -0.02
CA LYS A 63 -1.69 -14.09 -0.74
C LYS A 63 -2.78 -13.03 -0.61
N THR A 64 -4.05 -13.44 -0.68
CA THR A 64 -5.20 -12.54 -0.57
C THR A 64 -5.32 -11.95 0.83
N LYS A 65 -5.27 -12.77 1.89
CA LYS A 65 -5.33 -12.30 3.28
C LYS A 65 -4.20 -11.35 3.63
N LEU A 66 -3.05 -11.56 3.02
CA LEU A 66 -1.86 -10.80 3.31
C LEU A 66 -1.87 -9.44 2.59
N ALA A 67 -2.31 -9.38 1.33
CA ALA A 67 -2.61 -8.13 0.64
C ALA A 67 -3.68 -7.30 1.38
N GLU A 68 -4.73 -7.95 1.91
CA GLU A 68 -5.75 -7.29 2.72
C GLU A 68 -5.18 -6.68 4.01
N ARG A 69 -4.28 -7.39 4.70
CA ARG A 69 -3.59 -6.89 5.91
C ARG A 69 -2.73 -5.68 5.61
N TYR A 70 -2.03 -5.68 4.48
CA TYR A 70 -1.14 -4.57 4.11
C TYR A 70 -1.91 -3.30 3.80
N ASN A 71 -3.02 -3.44 3.09
CA ASN A 71 -3.94 -2.34 2.84
C ASN A 71 -4.43 -1.70 4.14
N ARG A 72 -4.47 -2.43 5.26
CA ARG A 72 -4.83 -1.88 6.57
C ARG A 72 -3.81 -0.87 7.06
N SER A 73 -2.53 -1.26 7.05
CA SER A 73 -1.44 -0.40 7.51
C SER A 73 -1.33 0.87 6.67
N TYR A 74 -1.43 0.77 5.35
CA TYR A 74 -1.40 1.97 4.49
C TYR A 74 -2.60 2.89 4.72
N ARG A 75 -3.83 2.35 4.86
CA ARG A 75 -5.01 3.18 5.14
C ARG A 75 -4.88 3.91 6.47
N GLY A 76 -4.44 3.19 7.51
CA GLY A 76 -4.18 3.78 8.82
C GLY A 76 -3.10 4.86 8.73
N MET A 77 -1.99 4.59 8.05
CA MET A 77 -0.93 5.57 7.82
C MET A 77 -1.45 6.83 7.12
N VAL A 78 -2.21 6.70 6.04
CA VAL A 78 -2.78 7.84 5.31
C VAL A 78 -3.66 8.69 6.24
N GLU A 79 -4.57 8.08 7.00
CA GLU A 79 -5.41 8.80 7.96
C GLU A 79 -4.56 9.50 9.05
N THR A 80 -3.57 8.80 9.59
CA THR A 80 -2.65 9.36 10.59
C THR A 80 -1.83 10.53 10.06
N CYS A 81 -1.32 10.46 8.82
CA CYS A 81 -0.63 11.58 8.18
C CYS A 81 -1.55 12.79 8.05
N LEU A 82 -2.82 12.60 7.70
CA LEU A 82 -3.79 13.70 7.63
C LEU A 82 -4.07 14.31 9.00
N ASP A 83 -4.24 13.49 10.05
CA ASP A 83 -4.45 13.96 11.42
C ASP A 83 -3.22 14.72 11.98
N LEU A 84 -2.01 14.34 11.52
CA LEU A 84 -0.76 15.05 11.81
C LEU A 84 -0.50 16.25 10.90
N THR A 85 -1.40 16.56 9.96
CA THR A 85 -1.26 17.63 8.94
C THR A 85 -0.12 17.42 7.92
N ASN A 86 0.41 16.20 7.81
CA ASN A 86 1.42 15.79 6.84
C ASN A 86 0.79 15.38 5.50
N ILE A 87 0.14 16.32 4.82
CA ILE A 87 -0.67 16.03 3.62
C ILE A 87 0.16 15.45 2.46
N THR A 88 1.35 15.99 2.22
CA THR A 88 2.25 15.50 1.16
C THR A 88 2.62 14.03 1.36
N GLU A 89 2.97 13.68 2.59
CA GLU A 89 3.34 12.31 2.95
C GLU A 89 2.15 11.36 2.87
N ALA A 90 0.94 11.83 3.17
CA ALA A 90 -0.27 11.04 2.97
C ALA A 90 -0.41 10.60 1.51
N ILE A 91 -0.10 11.46 0.53
CA ILE A 91 -0.13 11.08 -0.90
C ILE A 91 0.94 10.05 -1.23
N ASP A 92 2.15 10.18 -0.68
CA ASP A 92 3.20 9.18 -0.90
C ASP A 92 2.71 7.79 -0.46
N TYR A 93 2.04 7.68 0.68
CA TYR A 93 1.45 6.42 1.15
C TYR A 93 0.22 5.97 0.35
N VAL A 94 -0.61 6.89 -0.15
CA VAL A 94 -1.71 6.56 -1.06
C VAL A 94 -1.17 5.90 -2.32
N GLU A 95 -0.18 6.51 -2.97
CA GLU A 95 0.41 6.02 -4.22
C GLU A 95 1.19 4.71 -3.99
N ARG A 96 1.99 4.63 -2.91
CA ARG A 96 2.67 3.39 -2.50
C ARG A 96 1.70 2.22 -2.34
N SER A 97 0.56 2.46 -1.69
CA SER A 97 -0.45 1.40 -1.45
C SER A 97 -1.07 0.85 -2.73
N LYS A 98 -1.30 1.71 -3.74
CA LYS A 98 -1.95 1.33 -5.00
C LYS A 98 -1.00 0.63 -5.97
N THR A 99 0.22 1.13 -6.04
CA THR A 99 1.17 0.73 -7.07
C THR A 99 1.99 -0.50 -6.70
N ARG A 100 2.08 -0.84 -5.42
CA ARG A 100 2.83 -2.01 -4.94
C ARG A 100 2.48 -3.30 -5.69
N ASN A 101 1.20 -3.69 -5.71
CA ASN A 101 0.78 -4.93 -6.37
C ASN A 101 1.12 -4.91 -7.87
N LEU A 102 0.98 -3.75 -8.51
CA LEU A 102 1.33 -3.60 -9.92
C LEU A 102 2.83 -3.84 -10.15
N VAL A 103 3.69 -3.31 -9.28
CA VAL A 103 5.14 -3.55 -9.37
C VAL A 103 5.46 -5.03 -9.22
N GLU A 104 4.85 -5.72 -8.25
CA GLU A 104 5.06 -7.17 -8.09
C GLU A 104 4.60 -7.96 -9.32
N GLU A 105 3.46 -7.62 -9.91
CA GLU A 105 2.97 -8.28 -11.13
C GLU A 105 3.87 -8.02 -12.34
N ILE A 106 4.38 -6.80 -12.47
CA ILE A 106 5.35 -6.44 -13.52
C ILE A 106 6.64 -7.23 -13.33
N LEU A 107 7.19 -7.28 -12.11
CA LEU A 107 8.39 -8.03 -11.78
C LEU A 107 8.19 -9.53 -12.05
N SER A 108 7.08 -10.10 -11.61
CA SER A 108 6.75 -11.52 -11.80
C SER A 108 6.69 -11.93 -13.28
N ARG A 109 6.03 -11.10 -14.11
CA ARG A 109 5.81 -11.43 -15.54
C ARG A 109 7.01 -11.08 -16.41
N ASP A 110 7.59 -9.90 -16.20
CA ASP A 110 8.48 -9.25 -17.16
C ASP A 110 9.92 -9.08 -16.63
N LEU A 111 10.31 -9.76 -15.54
CA LEU A 111 11.66 -9.68 -14.95
C LEU A 111 12.77 -9.70 -16.01
N LYS A 112 12.74 -10.71 -16.89
CA LYS A 112 13.79 -10.94 -17.90
C LYS A 112 13.72 -9.98 -19.09
N THR A 113 12.63 -9.22 -19.20
CA THR A 113 12.42 -8.22 -20.24
C THR A 113 12.88 -6.83 -19.77
N ILE A 114 12.66 -6.53 -18.49
CA ILE A 114 12.95 -5.23 -17.88
C ILE A 114 14.40 -5.13 -17.45
N PHE A 115 14.97 -6.24 -16.95
CA PHE A 115 16.32 -6.28 -16.41
C PHE A 115 17.31 -7.00 -17.34
N THR A 116 18.58 -6.61 -17.25
CA THR A 116 19.67 -7.34 -17.91
C THR A 116 19.87 -8.70 -17.25
N ALA A 117 20.47 -9.66 -17.97
CA ALA A 117 20.71 -11.00 -17.44
C ALA A 117 21.51 -11.01 -16.13
N ASP A 118 22.49 -10.10 -16.00
CA ASP A 118 23.29 -9.96 -14.78
C ASP A 118 22.45 -9.49 -13.60
N VAL A 119 21.55 -8.51 -13.82
CA VAL A 119 20.65 -8.00 -12.78
C VAL A 119 19.63 -9.06 -12.37
N VAL A 120 19.05 -9.80 -13.32
CA VAL A 120 18.16 -10.93 -13.02
C VAL A 120 18.88 -11.95 -12.14
N THR A 121 20.12 -12.32 -12.51
CA THR A 121 20.92 -13.29 -11.76
C THR A 121 21.17 -12.80 -10.33
N GLN A 122 21.49 -11.51 -10.16
CA GLN A 122 21.72 -10.91 -8.85
C GLN A 122 20.44 -10.86 -7.99
N LEU A 123 19.30 -10.52 -8.59
CA LEU A 123 18.00 -10.54 -7.89
C LEU A 123 17.61 -11.96 -7.45
N GLU A 124 17.83 -12.97 -8.30
CA GLU A 124 17.61 -14.38 -7.96
C GLU A 124 18.55 -14.85 -6.83
N GLN A 125 19.82 -14.43 -6.84
CA GLN A 125 20.77 -14.72 -5.75
C GLN A 125 20.30 -14.12 -4.42
N TYR A 126 19.91 -12.84 -4.39
CA TYR A 126 19.37 -12.22 -3.18
C TYR A 126 18.14 -12.96 -2.67
N ARG A 127 17.19 -13.29 -3.56
CA ARG A 127 15.98 -14.03 -3.18
C ARG A 127 16.33 -15.36 -2.52
N ASP A 128 17.23 -16.14 -3.11
CA ASP A 128 17.56 -17.48 -2.64
C ASP A 128 18.35 -17.42 -1.31
N GLU A 129 19.31 -16.48 -1.17
CA GLU A 129 20.03 -16.26 0.10
C GLU A 129 19.09 -15.83 1.22
N ILE A 130 18.14 -14.94 0.92
CA ILE A 130 17.15 -14.48 1.88
C ILE A 130 16.26 -15.63 2.35
N ALA A 131 15.75 -16.44 1.41
CA ALA A 131 14.90 -17.58 1.72
C ALA A 131 15.61 -18.61 2.61
N ILE A 132 16.88 -18.93 2.29
CA ILE A 132 17.70 -19.86 3.08
C ILE A 132 17.95 -19.30 4.49
N GLY A 133 18.36 -18.04 4.60
CA GLY A 133 18.64 -17.44 5.90
C GLY A 133 17.39 -17.32 6.77
N GLN A 134 16.25 -16.91 6.20
CA GLN A 134 14.99 -16.81 6.93
C GLN A 134 14.56 -18.19 7.47
N TYR A 135 14.69 -19.24 6.66
CA TYR A 135 14.43 -20.61 7.09
C TYR A 135 15.31 -21.03 8.27
N GLN A 136 16.60 -20.69 8.26
CA GLN A 136 17.52 -21.00 9.34
C GLN A 136 17.14 -20.31 10.65
N ILE A 137 16.73 -19.04 10.61
CA ILE A 137 16.27 -18.30 11.79
C ILE A 137 15.03 -18.95 12.38
N GLN A 138 14.01 -19.20 11.56
CA GLN A 138 12.71 -19.75 12.01
C GLN A 138 12.82 -21.16 12.60
N HIS A 139 13.78 -21.96 12.12
CA HIS A 139 13.97 -23.34 12.60
C HIS A 139 15.11 -23.47 13.62
N SER A 140 15.62 -22.35 14.14
CA SER A 140 16.73 -22.30 15.11
C SER A 140 17.96 -23.10 14.65
N LYS A 141 18.27 -23.06 13.34
CA LYS A 141 19.40 -23.79 12.71
C LYS A 141 20.67 -22.95 12.57
N THR A 142 20.76 -21.82 13.26
CA THR A 142 21.91 -20.91 13.20
C THR A 142 22.46 -20.64 14.60
N ASP A 143 23.79 -20.68 14.71
CA ASP A 143 24.50 -20.40 15.96
C ASP A 143 24.51 -18.89 16.30
N ASN A 144 24.22 -18.03 15.32
CA ASN A 144 24.16 -16.58 15.50
C ASN A 144 22.95 -15.97 14.73
N PRO A 145 21.74 -16.06 15.31
CA PRO A 145 20.53 -15.58 14.66
C PRO A 145 20.52 -14.06 14.46
N THR A 146 21.13 -13.28 15.35
CA THR A 146 21.16 -11.81 15.26
C THR A 146 22.01 -11.32 14.10
N ALA A 147 23.20 -11.89 13.90
CA ALA A 147 24.04 -11.52 12.77
C ALA A 147 23.42 -11.92 11.42
N LEU A 148 22.77 -13.10 11.37
CA LEU A 148 22.06 -13.54 10.18
C LEU A 148 20.88 -12.62 9.87
N ALA A 149 20.10 -12.24 10.88
CA ALA A 149 19.01 -11.28 10.79
C ALA A 149 19.44 -9.94 10.17
N GLN A 150 20.56 -9.37 10.65
CA GLN A 150 21.12 -8.13 10.10
C GLN A 150 21.53 -8.29 8.63
N ARG A 151 22.20 -9.40 8.29
CA ARG A 151 22.57 -9.70 6.91
C ARG A 151 21.34 -9.84 6.00
N LEU A 152 20.28 -10.48 6.48
CA LEU A 152 19.02 -10.59 5.72
C LEU A 152 18.39 -9.23 5.45
N GLN A 153 18.45 -8.31 6.41
CA GLN A 153 17.98 -6.95 6.22
C GLN A 153 18.79 -6.22 5.13
N GLU A 154 20.11 -6.34 5.16
CA GLU A 154 20.99 -5.75 4.13
C GLU A 154 20.69 -6.32 2.74
N LEU A 155 20.53 -7.64 2.62
CA LEU A 155 20.17 -8.29 1.35
C LEU A 155 18.81 -7.82 0.83
N ARG A 156 17.80 -7.69 1.70
CA ARG A 156 16.48 -7.16 1.33
C ARG A 156 16.58 -5.73 0.84
N GLN A 157 17.36 -4.88 1.52
CA GLN A 157 17.58 -3.50 1.10
C GLN A 157 18.26 -3.44 -0.27
N GLN A 158 19.35 -4.19 -0.47
CA GLN A 158 20.07 -4.22 -1.74
C GLN A 158 19.20 -4.73 -2.89
N ARG A 159 18.34 -5.74 -2.64
CA ARG A 159 17.38 -6.23 -3.63
C ARG A 159 16.37 -5.15 -4.00
N ASN A 160 15.78 -4.49 -3.00
CA ASN A 160 14.78 -3.45 -3.22
C ASN A 160 15.38 -2.24 -3.96
N ASP A 161 16.57 -1.76 -3.55
CA ASP A 161 17.27 -0.66 -4.22
C ASP A 161 17.57 -0.99 -5.70
N LEU A 162 17.96 -2.24 -5.97
CA LEU A 162 18.22 -2.71 -7.33
C LEU A 162 16.93 -2.76 -8.16
N GLN A 163 15.80 -3.17 -7.59
CA GLN A 163 14.51 -3.16 -8.29
C GLN A 163 14.03 -1.73 -8.57
N ASP A 164 14.05 -0.86 -7.56
CA ASP A 164 13.56 0.51 -7.65
C ASP A 164 14.40 1.38 -8.60
N HIS A 165 15.67 1.03 -8.82
CA HIS A 165 16.51 1.68 -9.85
C HIS A 165 15.93 1.58 -11.26
N TYR A 166 15.32 0.43 -11.62
CA TYR A 166 14.74 0.21 -12.95
C TYR A 166 13.24 0.47 -12.99
N LEU A 167 12.55 0.33 -11.85
CA LEU A 167 11.12 0.57 -11.72
C LEU A 167 10.86 1.50 -10.52
N PRO A 168 11.09 2.82 -10.67
CA PRO A 168 10.93 3.80 -9.58
C PRO A 168 9.44 4.12 -9.34
N ILE A 169 8.64 3.09 -9.10
CA ILE A 169 7.20 3.12 -8.87
C ILE A 169 6.94 2.34 -7.56
N GLY A 170 6.01 2.81 -6.72
CA GLY A 170 5.79 2.21 -5.41
C GLY A 170 6.67 2.85 -4.33
N TYR A 171 7.51 2.05 -3.67
CA TYR A 171 8.29 2.48 -2.51
C TYR A 171 9.05 3.80 -2.72
N SER A 172 9.67 3.96 -3.90
CA SER A 172 10.46 5.16 -4.24
C SER A 172 9.63 6.33 -4.77
N PHE A 173 8.29 6.26 -4.75
CA PHE A 173 7.45 7.36 -5.18
C PHE A 173 7.69 8.58 -4.29
N ASN A 174 7.76 9.76 -4.90
CA ASN A 174 7.92 11.02 -4.21
C ASN A 174 7.02 12.07 -4.86
N PHE A 175 6.04 12.54 -4.09
CA PHE A 175 5.04 13.49 -4.53
C PHE A 175 5.66 14.77 -5.10
N GLU A 176 6.65 15.37 -4.43
CA GLU A 176 7.21 16.64 -4.90
C GLU A 176 7.92 16.51 -6.25
N GLN A 177 8.65 15.40 -6.46
CA GLN A 177 9.26 15.10 -7.75
C GLN A 177 8.22 14.83 -8.84
N PHE A 178 7.13 14.14 -8.49
CA PHE A 178 6.02 13.89 -9.39
C PHE A 178 5.30 15.18 -9.78
N GLN A 179 4.95 16.02 -8.81
CA GLN A 179 4.24 17.29 -8.99
C GLN A 179 5.00 18.23 -9.93
N LYS A 180 6.34 18.28 -9.85
CA LYS A 180 7.19 19.09 -10.74
C LYS A 180 7.13 18.68 -12.20
N LYS A 181 6.62 17.49 -12.52
CA LYS A 181 6.44 17.00 -13.90
C LYS A 181 5.10 17.41 -14.50
N LEU A 182 4.18 17.95 -13.71
CA LEU A 182 2.88 18.44 -14.19
C LEU A 182 3.07 19.74 -14.98
N ASP A 183 2.31 19.89 -16.07
CA ASP A 183 2.19 21.18 -16.76
C ASP A 183 1.19 22.12 -16.07
N HIS A 184 1.17 23.38 -16.50
CA HIS A 184 0.32 24.42 -15.93
C HIS A 184 -1.18 24.29 -16.27
N HIS A 185 -1.58 23.33 -17.10
CA HIS A 185 -2.97 23.11 -17.52
C HIS A 185 -3.51 21.76 -17.02
N THR A 186 -2.77 21.09 -16.12
CA THR A 186 -3.11 19.77 -15.60
C THR A 186 -3.40 19.86 -14.10
N ALA A 187 -4.58 19.36 -13.72
CA ALA A 187 -4.94 19.09 -12.34
C ALA A 187 -4.99 17.58 -12.12
N MET A 188 -4.40 17.13 -11.02
CA MET A 188 -4.50 15.75 -10.55
C MET A 188 -5.63 15.66 -9.53
N VAL A 189 -6.49 14.65 -9.73
CA VAL A 189 -7.61 14.33 -8.83
C VAL A 189 -7.50 12.86 -8.50
N GLU A 190 -7.09 12.57 -7.26
CA GLU A 190 -6.79 11.22 -6.82
C GLU A 190 -7.75 10.78 -5.72
N PHE A 191 -8.52 9.73 -6.01
CA PHE A 191 -9.46 9.15 -5.07
C PHE A 191 -8.79 8.09 -4.18
N TYR A 192 -9.15 8.07 -2.91
CA TYR A 192 -8.70 7.05 -1.96
C TYR A 192 -9.83 6.63 -1.02
N ILE A 193 -9.87 5.35 -0.66
CA ILE A 193 -10.90 4.78 0.22
C ILE A 193 -10.22 4.38 1.52
N THR A 194 -10.64 5.01 2.62
CA THR A 194 -10.15 4.68 3.95
C THR A 194 -11.09 3.73 4.68
N TRP A 195 -10.99 3.63 6.00
CA TRP A 195 -11.86 2.78 6.80
C TRP A 195 -13.28 3.29 6.91
N ASN A 196 -13.43 4.60 7.03
CA ASN A 196 -14.70 5.23 7.30
C ASN A 196 -15.02 6.37 6.34
N LYS A 197 -14.13 6.78 5.43
CA LYS A 197 -14.37 7.91 4.52
C LYS A 197 -13.83 7.65 3.13
N LEU A 198 -14.35 8.45 2.19
CA LEU A 198 -13.74 8.65 0.89
C LEU A 198 -12.89 9.91 0.95
N LEU A 199 -11.68 9.84 0.43
CA LEU A 199 -10.77 10.97 0.30
C LEU A 199 -10.57 11.29 -1.18
N THR A 200 -10.35 12.57 -1.47
CA THR A 200 -9.88 13.02 -2.77
C THR A 200 -8.79 14.05 -2.61
N PHE A 201 -7.62 13.75 -3.14
CA PHE A 201 -6.47 14.64 -3.18
C PHE A 201 -6.48 15.40 -4.51
N ILE A 202 -6.40 16.72 -4.44
CA ILE A 202 -6.45 17.60 -5.60
C ILE A 202 -5.23 18.50 -5.59
N PHE A 203 -4.44 18.48 -6.66
CA PHE A 203 -3.24 19.31 -6.78
C PHE A 203 -2.90 19.63 -8.23
N THR A 204 -2.20 20.74 -8.42
CA THR A 204 -1.64 21.16 -9.71
C THR A 204 -0.13 21.36 -9.57
N ALA A 205 0.56 21.72 -10.66
CA ALA A 205 1.97 22.11 -10.63
C ALA A 205 2.27 23.30 -9.69
N GLN A 206 1.27 24.10 -9.33
CA GLN A 206 1.40 25.35 -8.58
C GLN A 206 0.90 25.25 -7.13
N SER A 207 0.23 24.16 -6.77
CA SER A 207 -0.27 23.93 -5.41
C SER A 207 0.89 23.85 -4.43
N GLN A 208 0.88 24.66 -3.37
CA GLN A 208 1.88 24.56 -2.28
C GLN A 208 1.71 23.27 -1.48
N GLN A 209 0.46 22.87 -1.26
CA GLN A 209 0.08 21.56 -0.73
C GLN A 209 -1.19 21.08 -1.45
N PRO A 210 -1.42 19.75 -1.49
CA PRO A 210 -2.65 19.19 -2.00
C PRO A 210 -3.87 19.64 -1.19
N ILE A 211 -4.97 19.89 -1.88
CA ILE A 211 -6.29 20.03 -1.27
C ILE A 211 -6.80 18.62 -0.97
N VAL A 212 -7.33 18.39 0.23
CA VAL A 212 -7.93 17.12 0.60
C VAL A 212 -9.42 17.32 0.84
N TRP A 213 -10.22 16.79 -0.08
CA TRP A 213 -11.66 16.62 0.13
C TRP A 213 -11.90 15.31 0.89
N GLN A 214 -12.84 15.32 1.83
CA GLN A 214 -13.23 14.15 2.61
C GLN A 214 -14.74 14.03 2.70
N SER A 215 -15.26 12.81 2.50
CA SER A 215 -16.68 12.53 2.64
C SER A 215 -17.10 12.42 4.11
N GLN A 216 -18.41 12.42 4.36
CA GLN A 216 -18.93 11.94 5.64
C GLN A 216 -18.89 10.41 5.68
N PRO A 217 -18.86 9.78 6.87
CA PRO A 217 -18.78 8.34 6.94
C PRO A 217 -19.93 7.58 6.29
N GLN A 218 -21.13 8.13 6.40
CA GLN A 218 -22.33 7.63 5.74
C GLN A 218 -22.24 7.58 4.20
N ASP A 219 -21.37 8.39 3.58
CA ASP A 219 -21.21 8.38 2.13
C ASP A 219 -20.36 7.18 1.66
N LEU A 220 -19.44 6.70 2.51
CA LEU A 220 -18.76 5.43 2.27
C LEU A 220 -19.75 4.26 2.32
N ASP A 221 -20.68 4.26 3.27
CA ASP A 221 -21.73 3.24 3.34
C ASP A 221 -22.61 3.24 2.07
N LYS A 222 -23.00 4.43 1.59
CA LYS A 222 -23.72 4.58 0.30
C LYS A 222 -22.89 4.03 -0.85
N PHE A 223 -21.60 4.35 -0.92
CA PHE A 223 -20.71 3.84 -1.96
C PHE A 223 -20.60 2.30 -1.92
N VAL A 224 -20.45 1.72 -0.74
CA VAL A 224 -20.38 0.25 -0.57
C VAL A 224 -21.69 -0.41 -1.01
N ASN A 225 -22.84 0.14 -0.61
CA ASN A 225 -24.15 -0.36 -1.02
C ASN A 225 -24.33 -0.27 -2.54
N TRP A 226 -24.07 0.91 -3.12
CA TRP A 226 -24.10 1.13 -4.56
C TRP A 226 -23.22 0.12 -5.32
N LYS A 227 -21.98 -0.09 -4.86
CA LYS A 227 -21.03 -1.04 -5.45
C LYS A 227 -21.58 -2.47 -5.41
N ASN A 228 -22.13 -2.89 -4.27
CA ASN A 228 -22.70 -4.23 -4.11
C ASN A 228 -23.89 -4.45 -5.05
N ASP A 229 -24.79 -3.47 -5.14
CA ASP A 229 -25.97 -3.52 -6.02
C ASP A 229 -25.57 -3.49 -7.49
N TYR A 230 -24.61 -2.64 -7.86
CA TYR A 230 -24.06 -2.57 -9.22
C TYR A 230 -23.47 -3.91 -9.64
N LEU A 231 -22.61 -4.52 -8.81
CA LEU A 231 -21.96 -5.79 -9.12
C LEU A 231 -22.95 -6.96 -9.15
N LYS A 232 -23.98 -6.94 -8.30
CA LYS A 232 -25.06 -7.92 -8.33
C LYS A 232 -25.82 -7.82 -9.65
N ALA A 233 -26.32 -6.63 -9.99
CA ALA A 233 -27.07 -6.39 -11.22
C ALA A 233 -26.24 -6.76 -12.47
N TYR A 234 -24.96 -6.42 -12.51
CA TYR A 234 -24.05 -6.80 -13.59
C TYR A 234 -23.95 -8.32 -13.78
N LYS A 235 -23.94 -9.09 -12.68
CA LYS A 235 -23.81 -10.56 -12.70
C LYS A 235 -25.13 -11.28 -12.99
N THR A 236 -26.26 -10.77 -12.49
CA THR A 236 -27.54 -11.51 -12.52
C THR A 236 -28.56 -10.95 -13.51
N GLU A 237 -28.53 -9.64 -13.78
CA GLU A 237 -29.58 -8.90 -14.49
C GLU A 237 -28.96 -7.96 -15.54
N LYS A 238 -28.14 -8.53 -16.44
CA LYS A 238 -27.29 -7.76 -17.36
C LYS A 238 -28.06 -6.77 -18.25
N SER A 239 -29.27 -7.12 -18.69
CA SER A 239 -30.11 -6.25 -19.51
C SER A 239 -30.56 -5.00 -18.74
N ASP A 240 -31.06 -5.18 -17.51
CA ASP A 240 -31.51 -4.08 -16.66
C ASP A 240 -30.32 -3.24 -16.18
N TRP A 241 -29.19 -3.89 -15.88
CA TRP A 241 -27.94 -3.20 -15.60
C TRP A 241 -27.49 -2.30 -16.77
N GLN A 242 -27.60 -2.76 -18.03
CA GLN A 242 -27.27 -1.95 -19.21
C GLN A 242 -28.22 -0.77 -19.37
N ASN A 243 -29.52 -0.99 -19.20
CA ASN A 243 -30.54 0.06 -19.35
C ASN A 243 -30.41 1.14 -18.26
N GLU A 244 -30.05 0.75 -17.05
CA GLU A 244 -29.90 1.65 -15.89
C GLU A 244 -28.47 2.19 -15.71
N LEU A 245 -27.53 1.85 -16.60
CA LEU A 245 -26.11 2.20 -16.42
C LEU A 245 -25.91 3.71 -16.25
N SER A 246 -26.59 4.52 -17.06
CA SER A 246 -26.52 5.98 -16.96
C SER A 246 -26.97 6.47 -15.58
N ASN A 247 -28.11 6.00 -15.08
CA ASN A 247 -28.64 6.40 -13.78
C ASN A 247 -27.71 5.97 -12.64
N ARG A 248 -27.17 4.75 -12.72
CA ARG A 248 -26.21 4.25 -11.74
C ARG A 248 -24.92 5.08 -11.70
N LEU A 249 -24.43 5.53 -12.84
CA LEU A 249 -23.23 6.39 -12.91
C LEU A 249 -23.50 7.81 -12.38
N HIS A 250 -24.70 8.36 -12.59
CA HIS A 250 -25.08 9.64 -11.98
C HIS A 250 -25.16 9.53 -10.45
N GLU A 251 -25.79 8.46 -9.95
CA GLU A 251 -25.84 8.18 -8.51
C GLU A 251 -24.43 8.02 -7.93
N LEU A 252 -23.53 7.32 -8.62
CA LEU A 252 -22.14 7.22 -8.20
C LEU A 252 -21.45 8.60 -8.16
N ALA A 253 -21.67 9.44 -9.17
CA ALA A 253 -21.07 10.77 -9.20
C ALA A 253 -21.54 11.65 -8.03
N ASP A 254 -22.81 11.51 -7.63
CA ASP A 254 -23.35 12.19 -6.45
C ASP A 254 -22.76 11.64 -5.15
N ILE A 255 -22.65 10.31 -5.01
CA ILE A 255 -22.04 9.66 -3.84
C ILE A 255 -20.56 10.06 -3.68
N LEU A 256 -19.83 10.17 -4.80
CA LEU A 256 -18.43 10.60 -4.81
C LEU A 256 -18.26 12.12 -4.80
N SER A 257 -19.36 12.89 -4.76
CA SER A 257 -19.36 14.36 -4.77
C SER A 257 -18.50 14.96 -5.90
N ILE A 258 -18.57 14.38 -7.10
CA ILE A 258 -17.73 14.76 -8.25
C ILE A 258 -17.88 16.25 -8.59
N ASN A 259 -19.10 16.78 -8.53
CA ASN A 259 -19.35 18.20 -8.82
C ASN A 259 -18.66 19.13 -7.82
N ASP A 260 -18.64 18.76 -6.53
CA ASP A 260 -17.98 19.55 -5.49
C ASP A 260 -16.46 19.50 -5.64
N ILE A 261 -15.92 18.32 -5.98
CA ILE A 261 -14.49 18.11 -6.26
C ILE A 261 -14.03 18.96 -7.45
N ILE A 262 -14.80 18.98 -8.55
CA ILE A 262 -14.47 19.78 -9.74
C ILE A 262 -14.38 21.27 -9.40
N GLN A 263 -15.24 21.77 -8.51
CA GLN A 263 -15.22 23.17 -8.08
C GLN A 263 -13.97 23.53 -7.24
N GLN A 264 -13.27 22.54 -6.71
CA GLN A 264 -12.03 22.74 -5.94
C GLN A 264 -10.77 22.70 -6.81
N ILE A 265 -10.88 22.35 -8.09
CA ILE A 265 -9.74 22.37 -9.00
C ILE A 265 -9.29 23.82 -9.21
N PRO A 266 -8.04 24.17 -8.87
CA PRO A 266 -7.51 25.54 -8.99
C PRO A 266 -7.44 26.09 -10.41
#